data_AF-A0A2R6WYS6-F1
#
_entry.id   AF-A0A2R6WYS6-F1
#
_cell.length_a   1.000
_cell.length_b   1.000
_cell.length_c   1.000
_cell.angle_alpha   90.00
_cell.angle_beta   90.00
_cell.angle_gamma   90.00
#
_symmetry.space_group_name_H-M   'P 1'
#
loop_
_entity.id
_entity.type
_entity.pdbx_description
1 polymer ?
#
loop_
_entity_poly.entity_id
_entity_poly.type
_entity_poly.pdbx_seq_one_letter_code
_entity_poly.pdbx_strand_id
1 'polypeptide(L)'
;MASQDNFILNLLQTVLEELKVLRAEFKVQSSTLIAAQYEIRELKLSQKSFEKIMVDISEHVEDIQEKVGSQASTAATPRLHEVVESLEVKMKSYAEATKSAHISFCQEQEIEKTNQFARRKNVRISGLPESEKEEVKSVVTKFLAETLDVPNADVAQAFRIGTIGTQPRAIIVELIQ
;
A
#
# COMPACT_ATOMS: atom_id res chain seq x y z
N MET A 1 27.48 42.58 1.89
CA MET A 1 27.60 41.51 2.90
C MET A 1 26.26 41.21 3.56
N ALA A 2 25.50 42.21 4.04
CA ALA A 2 24.18 42.00 4.68
C ALA A 2 23.10 41.27 3.85
N SER A 3 23.14 41.28 2.51
CA SER A 3 22.15 40.59 1.67
C SER A 3 22.37 39.07 1.59
N GLN A 4 23.62 38.63 1.71
CA GLN A 4 23.99 37.22 1.60
C GLN A 4 23.74 36.48 2.92
N ASP A 5 23.97 37.16 4.04
CA ASP A 5 23.65 36.66 5.38
C ASP A 5 22.12 36.47 5.57
N ASN A 6 21.31 37.39 5.05
CA ASN A 6 19.85 37.27 5.06
C ASN A 6 19.33 36.11 4.19
N PHE A 7 19.99 35.85 3.05
CA PHE A 7 19.65 34.70 2.21
C PHE A 7 19.94 33.37 2.92
N ILE A 8 21.12 33.26 3.55
CA ILE A 8 21.52 32.07 4.31
C ILE A 8 20.57 31.83 5.49
N LEU A 9 20.20 32.88 6.22
CA LEU A 9 19.23 32.78 7.32
C LEU A 9 17.87 32.27 6.86
N ASN A 10 17.34 32.80 5.74
CA ASN A 10 16.07 32.33 5.18
C ASN A 10 16.15 30.87 4.73
N LEU A 11 17.25 30.46 4.10
CA LEU A 11 17.44 29.08 3.67
C LEU A 11 17.50 28.12 4.86
N LEU A 12 18.27 28.46 5.90
CA LEU A 12 18.34 27.66 7.13
C LEU A 12 16.98 27.55 7.82
N GLN A 13 16.18 28.62 7.79
CA GLN A 13 14.85 28.60 8.38
C GLN A 13 13.88 27.71 7.59
N THR A 14 13.92 27.74 6.26
CA THR A 14 13.14 26.82 5.41
C THR A 14 13.51 25.37 5.66
N VAL A 15 14.81 25.05 5.66
CA VAL A 15 15.31 23.69 5.94
C VAL A 15 14.87 23.21 7.32
N LEU A 16 14.91 24.09 8.33
CA LEU A 16 14.46 23.75 9.67
C LEU A 16 12.96 23.40 9.73
N GLU A 17 12.12 24.15 9.02
CA GLU A 17 10.68 23.86 8.96
C GLU A 17 10.38 22.56 8.19
N GLU A 18 11.07 22.31 7.08
CA GLU A 18 10.94 21.05 6.34
C GLU A 18 11.35 19.84 7.20
N LEU A 19 12.44 19.96 7.97
CA LEU A 19 12.87 18.90 8.89
C LEU A 19 11.87 18.67 10.02
N LYS A 20 11.19 19.70 10.52
CA LYS A 20 10.14 19.54 11.52
C LYS A 20 8.93 18.81 10.94
N VAL A 21 8.51 19.16 9.73
CA VAL A 21 7.42 18.46 9.01
C VAL A 21 7.78 16.99 8.79
N LEU A 22 8.97 16.72 8.25
CA LEU A 22 9.44 15.37 7.98
C LEU A 22 9.52 14.52 9.27
N ARG A 23 9.97 15.12 10.38
CA ARG A 23 9.99 14.46 11.69
C ARG A 23 8.58 14.12 12.18
N ALA A 24 7.61 15.00 11.97
CA ALA A 24 6.23 14.75 12.36
C ALA A 24 5.63 13.62 11.52
N GLU A 25 5.83 13.64 10.20
CA GLU A 25 5.41 12.57 9.29
C GLU A 25 6.02 11.22 9.66
N PHE A 26 7.32 11.18 9.92
CA PHE A 26 8.01 9.96 10.34
C PHE A 26 7.43 9.40 11.65
N LYS A 27 7.09 10.27 12.61
CA LYS A 27 6.48 9.84 13.88
C LYS A 27 5.10 9.22 13.66
N VAL A 28 4.28 9.81 12.79
CA VAL A 28 2.97 9.27 12.42
C VAL A 28 3.14 7.90 11.74
N GLN A 29 3.99 7.82 10.72
CA GLN A 29 4.24 6.56 10.00
C GLN A 29 4.79 5.46 10.92
N SER A 30 5.70 5.80 11.83
CA SER A 30 6.23 4.86 12.81
C SER A 30 5.14 4.32 13.74
N SER A 31 4.22 5.19 14.19
CA SER A 31 3.09 4.76 15.03
C SER A 31 2.12 3.84 14.27
N THR A 32 1.83 4.16 13.00
CA THR A 32 0.99 3.32 12.13
C THR A 32 1.65 1.95 11.88
N LEU A 33 2.96 1.92 11.66
CA LEU A 33 3.71 0.67 11.47
C LEU A 33 3.64 -0.23 12.71
N ILE A 34 3.77 0.35 13.91
CA ILE A 34 3.65 -0.40 15.17
C ILE A 34 2.25 -0.98 15.32
N ALA A 35 1.20 -0.19 15.05
CA ALA A 35 -0.18 -0.66 15.09
C ALA A 35 -0.43 -1.82 14.12
N ALA A 36 0.03 -1.69 12.87
CA ALA A 36 -0.08 -2.75 11.87
C ALA A 36 0.67 -4.03 12.28
N GLN A 37 1.84 -3.91 12.93
CA GLN A 37 2.56 -5.07 13.46
C GLN A 37 1.77 -5.81 14.56
N TYR A 38 1.05 -5.09 15.42
CA TYR A 38 0.17 -5.69 16.42
C TYR A 38 -1.01 -6.41 15.76
N GLU A 39 -1.68 -5.80 14.78
CA GLU A 39 -2.79 -6.44 14.06
C GLU A 39 -2.36 -7.71 13.34
N ILE A 40 -1.20 -7.68 12.66
CA ILE A 40 -0.64 -8.88 12.00
C ILE A 40 -0.36 -9.99 13.02
N ARG A 41 0.09 -9.66 14.23
CA ARG A 41 0.30 -10.65 15.30
C ARG A 41 -1.01 -11.30 15.73
N GLU A 42 -2.05 -10.50 15.97
CA GLU A 42 -3.38 -11.01 16.35
C GLU A 42 -3.98 -11.89 15.25
N LEU A 43 -3.87 -11.47 13.99
CA LEU A 43 -4.32 -12.26 12.84
C LEU A 43 -3.58 -13.60 12.75
N LYS A 44 -2.27 -13.64 13.00
CA LYS A 44 -1.49 -14.89 13.05
C LYS A 44 -1.94 -15.82 14.17
N LEU A 45 -2.30 -15.28 15.34
CA LEU A 45 -2.84 -16.08 16.45
C LEU A 45 -4.21 -16.66 16.10
N SER A 46 -5.08 -15.84 15.51
CA SER A 46 -6.40 -16.28 15.02
C SER A 46 -6.29 -17.36 13.95
N GLN A 47 -5.38 -17.19 12.97
CA GLN A 47 -5.12 -18.19 11.93
C GLN A 47 -4.72 -19.53 12.55
N LYS A 48 -3.79 -19.56 13.51
CA LYS A 48 -3.40 -20.81 14.20
C LYS A 48 -4.57 -21.46 14.94
N SER A 49 -5.44 -20.65 15.54
CA SER A 49 -6.65 -21.18 16.19
C SER A 49 -7.59 -21.82 15.17
N PHE A 50 -7.77 -21.19 14.01
CA PHE A 50 -8.62 -21.71 12.94
C PHE A 50 -8.05 -23.00 12.34
N GLU A 51 -6.74 -23.06 12.11
CA GLU A 51 -6.04 -24.27 11.67
C GLU A 51 -6.26 -25.43 12.64
N LYS A 52 -6.15 -25.18 13.96
CA LYS A 52 -6.43 -26.19 14.97
C LYS A 52 -7.88 -26.70 14.90
N ILE A 53 -8.86 -25.79 14.82
CA ILE A 53 -10.27 -26.16 14.71
C ILE A 53 -10.53 -26.99 13.45
N MET A 54 -9.90 -26.66 12.31
CA MET A 54 -10.03 -27.47 11.10
C MET A 54 -9.49 -28.88 11.28
N VAL A 55 -8.33 -29.04 11.94
CA VAL A 55 -7.78 -30.37 12.25
C VAL A 55 -8.74 -31.17 13.14
N ASP A 56 -9.25 -30.56 14.21
CA ASP A 56 -10.19 -31.21 15.12
C ASP A 56 -11.48 -31.63 14.38
N ILE A 57 -11.99 -30.79 13.47
CA ILE A 57 -13.15 -31.13 12.63
C ILE A 57 -12.84 -32.28 11.68
N SER A 58 -11.67 -32.28 11.03
CA SER A 58 -11.26 -33.36 10.13
C SER A 58 -11.17 -34.70 10.87
N GLU A 59 -10.57 -34.72 12.06
CA GLU A 59 -10.49 -35.92 12.90
C GLU A 59 -11.89 -36.43 13.29
N HIS A 60 -12.80 -35.52 13.68
CA HIS A 60 -14.18 -35.89 13.98
C HIS A 60 -14.96 -36.42 12.78
N VAL A 61 -14.73 -35.86 11.58
CA VAL A 61 -15.36 -36.36 10.35
C VAL A 61 -14.86 -37.76 10.02
N GLU A 62 -13.56 -38.02 10.16
CA GLU A 62 -12.98 -39.36 9.96
C GLU A 62 -13.57 -40.39 10.95
N ASP A 63 -13.64 -40.07 12.24
CA ASP A 63 -14.23 -40.94 13.28
C ASP A 63 -15.74 -41.21 13.02
N ILE A 64 -16.49 -40.20 12.58
CA ILE A 64 -17.89 -40.37 12.19
C ILE A 64 -18.01 -41.25 10.94
N GLN A 65 -17.18 -41.05 9.92
CA GLN A 65 -17.19 -41.87 8.71
C GLN A 65 -16.85 -43.34 9.02
N GLU A 66 -15.87 -43.60 9.88
CA GLU A 66 -15.52 -44.95 10.35
C GLU A 66 -16.69 -45.60 11.12
N LYS A 67 -17.33 -44.84 12.03
CA LYS A 67 -18.50 -45.30 12.79
C LYS A 67 -19.72 -45.56 11.92
N VAL A 68 -19.97 -44.72 10.91
CA VAL A 68 -21.07 -44.93 9.95
C VAL A 68 -20.77 -46.11 9.02
N GLY A 69 -19.52 -46.30 8.61
CA GLY A 69 -19.08 -47.46 7.83
C GLY A 69 -19.23 -48.79 8.59
N SER A 70 -19.05 -48.76 9.92
CA SER A 70 -19.25 -49.92 10.81
C SER A 70 -20.70 -50.08 11.29
N GLN A 71 -21.51 -49.01 11.35
CA GLN A 71 -22.95 -49.04 11.69
C GLN A 71 -23.90 -49.18 10.51
N ALA A 72 -23.41 -49.18 9.26
CA ALA A 72 -24.22 -49.47 8.07
C ALA A 72 -24.84 -50.90 8.05
N SER A 73 -24.72 -51.66 9.14
CA SER A 73 -25.51 -52.87 9.38
C SER A 73 -26.87 -52.61 10.06
N THR A 74 -27.21 -51.44 10.63
CA THR A 74 -28.59 -51.18 11.09
C THR A 74 -28.93 -49.68 11.31
N ALA A 75 -29.73 -49.14 10.39
CA ALA A 75 -30.72 -48.05 10.53
C ALA A 75 -30.38 -46.75 11.28
N ALA A 76 -30.05 -45.67 10.52
CA ALA A 76 -30.58 -44.29 10.59
C ALA A 76 -29.63 -43.25 9.91
N THR A 77 -29.32 -43.44 8.63
CA THR A 77 -28.18 -42.78 7.95
C THR A 77 -28.43 -41.59 6.99
N PRO A 78 -29.65 -41.09 6.68
CA PRO A 78 -29.79 -40.01 5.69
C PRO A 78 -29.33 -38.64 6.21
N ARG A 79 -29.57 -38.34 7.49
CA ARG A 79 -29.34 -36.99 8.05
C ARG A 79 -27.86 -36.65 8.26
N LEU A 80 -27.03 -37.66 8.50
CA LEU A 80 -25.58 -37.52 8.67
C LEU A 80 -24.89 -37.35 7.31
N HIS A 81 -25.38 -38.03 6.29
CA HIS A 81 -24.86 -37.92 4.92
C HIS A 81 -25.06 -36.51 4.36
N GLU A 82 -26.24 -35.91 4.54
CA GLU A 82 -26.54 -34.53 4.14
C GLU A 82 -25.62 -33.49 4.81
N VAL A 83 -25.27 -33.70 6.08
CA VAL A 83 -24.38 -32.79 6.82
C VAL A 83 -22.95 -32.86 6.30
N VAL A 84 -22.45 -34.06 5.99
CA VAL A 84 -21.12 -34.27 5.42
C VAL A 84 -21.04 -33.64 4.02
N GLU A 85 -22.04 -33.87 3.18
CA GLU A 85 -22.10 -33.32 1.82
C GLU A 85 -22.15 -31.78 1.84
N SER A 86 -22.91 -31.19 2.78
CA SER A 86 -22.96 -29.74 2.99
C SER A 86 -21.62 -29.15 3.45
N LEU A 87 -20.90 -29.86 4.33
CA LEU A 87 -19.59 -29.46 4.82
C LEU A 87 -18.52 -29.49 3.72
N GLU A 88 -18.51 -30.54 2.88
CA GLU A 88 -17.59 -30.65 1.75
C GLU A 88 -17.78 -29.51 0.73
N VAL A 89 -19.04 -29.18 0.43
CA VAL A 89 -19.38 -28.06 -0.46
C VAL A 89 -18.89 -26.73 0.12
N LYS A 90 -19.09 -26.50 1.43
CA LYS A 90 -18.59 -25.29 2.11
C LYS A 90 -17.06 -25.22 2.13
N MET A 91 -16.38 -26.34 2.40
CA MET A 91 -14.91 -26.40 2.37
C MET A 91 -14.36 -26.07 0.98
N LYS A 92 -14.95 -26.63 -0.09
CA LYS A 92 -14.56 -26.29 -1.46
C LYS A 92 -14.78 -24.80 -1.76
N SER A 93 -15.93 -24.25 -1.37
CA SER A 93 -16.23 -22.83 -1.56
C SER A 93 -15.23 -21.92 -0.84
N TYR A 94 -14.87 -22.22 0.41
CA TYR A 94 -13.87 -21.44 1.14
C TYR A 94 -12.47 -21.58 0.55
N ALA A 95 -12.08 -22.77 0.09
CA ALA A 95 -10.80 -22.99 -0.57
C ALA A 95 -10.69 -22.17 -1.87
N GLU A 96 -11.75 -22.14 -2.67
CA GLU A 96 -11.83 -21.32 -3.89
C GLU A 96 -11.79 -19.82 -3.57
N ALA A 97 -12.57 -19.36 -2.58
CA ALA A 97 -12.58 -17.97 -2.15
C ALA A 97 -11.19 -17.53 -1.66
N THR A 98 -10.50 -18.37 -0.88
CA THR A 98 -9.15 -18.08 -0.38
C THR A 98 -8.14 -18.03 -1.51
N LYS A 99 -8.21 -18.96 -2.46
CA LYS A 99 -7.34 -18.97 -3.65
C LYS A 99 -7.56 -17.72 -4.51
N SER A 100 -8.81 -17.33 -4.72
CA SER A 100 -9.17 -16.12 -5.45
C SER A 100 -8.66 -14.84 -4.76
N ALA A 101 -8.87 -14.73 -3.45
CA ALA A 101 -8.36 -13.61 -2.66
C ALA A 101 -6.83 -13.52 -2.70
N HIS A 102 -6.13 -14.66 -2.63
CA HIS A 102 -4.67 -14.69 -2.73
C HIS A 102 -4.17 -14.22 -4.10
N ILE A 103 -4.82 -14.64 -5.19
CA ILE A 103 -4.51 -14.17 -6.54
C ILE A 103 -4.73 -12.66 -6.65
N SER A 104 -5.86 -12.14 -6.15
CA SER A 104 -6.17 -10.71 -6.14
C SER A 104 -5.11 -9.92 -5.38
N PHE A 105 -4.74 -10.37 -4.18
CA PHE A 105 -3.71 -9.73 -3.37
C PHE A 105 -2.35 -9.68 -4.07
N CYS A 106 -1.93 -10.78 -4.70
CA CYS A 106 -0.68 -10.84 -5.45
C CYS A 106 -0.71 -9.90 -6.66
N GLN A 107 -1.83 -9.81 -7.38
CA GLN A 107 -2.01 -8.89 -8.49
C GLN A 107 -1.95 -7.42 -8.04
N GLU A 108 -2.64 -7.07 -6.96
CA GLU A 108 -2.58 -5.73 -6.37
C GLU A 108 -1.17 -5.35 -5.94
N GLN A 109 -0.43 -6.30 -5.35
CA GLN A 109 0.94 -6.05 -4.93
C GLN A 109 1.89 -5.81 -6.12
N GLU A 110 1.72 -6.53 -7.23
CA GLU A 110 2.49 -6.29 -8.46
C GLU A 110 2.12 -4.97 -9.15
N ILE A 111 0.84 -4.58 -9.12
CA ILE A 111 0.39 -3.26 -9.58
C ILE A 111 1.03 -2.17 -8.71
N GLU A 112 1.04 -2.31 -7.39
CA GLU A 112 1.63 -1.32 -6.49
C GLU A 112 3.15 -1.22 -6.66
N LYS A 113 3.86 -2.34 -6.85
CA LYS A 113 5.28 -2.32 -7.21
C LYS A 113 5.49 -1.58 -8.53
N THR A 114 4.73 -1.91 -9.57
CA THR A 114 4.83 -1.26 -10.88
C THR A 114 4.55 0.24 -10.79
N ASN A 115 3.55 0.64 -9.99
CA ASN A 115 3.23 2.04 -9.72
C ASN A 115 4.32 2.75 -8.92
N GLN A 116 4.97 2.08 -7.96
CA GLN A 116 6.16 2.63 -7.30
C GLN A 116 7.33 2.80 -8.28
N PHE A 117 7.58 1.83 -9.16
CA PHE A 117 8.64 1.94 -10.18
C PHE A 117 8.34 3.05 -11.21
N ALA A 118 7.07 3.25 -11.58
CA ALA A 118 6.64 4.37 -12.42
C ALA A 118 6.83 5.72 -11.70
N ARG A 119 6.57 5.78 -10.39
CA ARG A 119 6.77 7.00 -9.57
C ARG A 119 8.23 7.28 -9.22
N ARG A 120 9.13 6.30 -9.27
CA ARG A 120 10.58 6.50 -8.98
C ARG A 120 11.26 7.47 -9.94
N LYS A 121 10.73 7.64 -11.15
CA LYS A 121 11.26 8.58 -12.15
C LYS A 121 10.69 9.99 -12.04
N ASN A 122 9.72 10.18 -11.13
CA ASN A 122 9.00 11.43 -10.97
C ASN A 122 9.56 12.22 -9.78
N VAL A 123 10.08 13.41 -10.05
CA VAL A 123 10.51 14.37 -9.03
C VAL A 123 9.34 15.28 -8.69
N ARG A 124 9.12 15.53 -7.40
CA ARG A 124 8.12 16.47 -6.93
C ARG A 124 8.78 17.77 -6.50
N ILE A 125 8.43 18.87 -7.16
CA ILE A 125 8.90 20.22 -6.81
C ILE A 125 7.75 20.98 -6.16
N SER A 126 7.95 21.48 -4.94
CA SER A 126 6.94 22.22 -4.19
C SER A 126 7.36 23.68 -4.01
N GLY A 127 6.40 24.58 -3.79
CA GLY A 127 6.69 25.99 -3.48
C GLY A 127 7.01 26.89 -4.67
N LEU A 128 6.99 26.37 -5.91
CA LEU A 128 7.16 27.22 -7.10
C LEU A 128 5.91 28.06 -7.35
N PRO A 129 6.02 29.39 -7.49
CA PRO A 129 4.89 30.28 -7.75
C PRO A 129 4.08 29.84 -8.98
N GLU A 130 2.75 29.99 -8.92
CA GLU A 130 1.86 29.72 -10.06
C GLU A 130 1.59 31.00 -10.86
N SER A 131 1.46 30.85 -12.18
CA SER A 131 0.98 31.91 -13.07
C SER A 131 -0.17 31.40 -13.94
N GLU A 132 -1.14 32.27 -14.23
CA GLU A 132 -2.38 31.93 -14.95
C GLU A 132 -2.12 31.39 -16.37
N LYS A 133 -0.97 31.73 -16.97
CA LYS A 133 -0.51 31.23 -18.29
C LYS A 133 0.87 30.60 -18.19
N GLU A 134 1.12 29.83 -17.13
CA GLU A 134 2.41 29.15 -16.97
C GLU A 134 2.60 28.02 -17.98
N GLU A 135 3.77 27.98 -18.61
CA GLU A 135 4.26 26.78 -19.28
C GLU A 135 5.11 26.01 -18.27
N VAL A 136 4.49 25.02 -17.61
CA VAL A 136 5.08 24.29 -16.47
C VAL A 136 6.45 23.70 -16.80
N LYS A 137 6.63 23.19 -18.02
CA LYS A 137 7.92 22.63 -18.49
C LYS A 137 9.03 23.70 -18.51
N SER A 138 8.73 24.88 -19.02
CA SER A 138 9.67 26.02 -19.06
C SER A 138 10.03 26.49 -17.64
N VAL A 139 9.05 26.57 -16.74
CA VAL A 139 9.27 26.92 -15.32
C VAL A 139 10.23 25.92 -14.65
N VAL A 140 10.03 24.63 -14.88
CA VAL A 140 10.89 23.57 -14.33
C VAL A 140 12.29 23.65 -14.91
N THR A 141 12.44 23.71 -16.24
CA THR A 141 13.78 23.79 -16.87
C THR A 141 14.55 25.01 -16.38
N LYS A 142 13.88 26.16 -16.24
CA LYS A 142 14.49 27.37 -15.69
C LYS A 142 14.92 27.19 -14.24
N PHE A 143 14.06 26.62 -13.39
CA PHE A 143 14.40 26.32 -12.00
C PHE A 143 15.60 25.38 -11.87
N LEU A 144 15.65 24.30 -12.66
CA LEU A 144 16.76 23.34 -12.67
C LEU A 144 18.07 24.00 -13.08
N ALA A 145 18.05 24.84 -14.11
CA ALA A 145 19.24 25.54 -14.59
C ALA A 145 19.72 26.62 -13.61
N GLU A 146 18.82 27.45 -13.08
CA GLU A 146 19.17 28.62 -12.28
C GLU A 146 19.44 28.29 -10.80
N THR A 147 18.74 27.30 -10.24
CA THR A 147 18.82 26.99 -8.80
C THR A 147 19.70 25.78 -8.50
N LEU A 148 19.68 24.77 -9.37
CA LEU A 148 20.40 23.50 -9.15
C LEU A 148 21.61 23.33 -10.07
N ASP A 149 21.90 24.31 -10.93
CA ASP A 149 23.00 24.28 -11.91
C ASP A 149 22.98 23.03 -12.81
N VAL A 150 21.78 22.59 -13.20
CA VAL A 150 21.56 21.48 -14.14
C VAL A 150 21.07 22.04 -15.47
N PRO A 151 21.97 22.54 -16.34
CA PRO A 151 21.59 23.04 -17.66
C PRO A 151 21.15 21.88 -18.57
N ASN A 152 20.17 22.14 -19.44
CA ASN A 152 19.67 21.19 -20.44
C ASN A 152 19.10 19.88 -19.88
N ALA A 153 18.41 19.92 -18.73
CA ALA A 153 17.71 18.75 -18.21
C ALA A 153 16.63 18.27 -19.20
N ASP A 154 16.72 17.00 -19.62
CA ASP A 154 15.71 16.38 -20.47
C ASP A 154 14.44 16.05 -19.67
N VAL A 155 13.57 17.04 -19.56
CA VAL A 155 12.25 16.89 -18.94
C VAL A 155 11.31 16.23 -19.95
N ALA A 156 10.83 15.02 -19.66
CA ALA A 156 9.82 14.33 -20.47
C ALA A 156 8.48 15.07 -20.35
N GLN A 157 8.00 15.19 -19.12
CA GLN A 157 6.71 15.77 -18.78
C GLN A 157 6.81 16.57 -17.48
N ALA A 158 6.06 17.66 -17.40
CA ALA A 158 5.90 18.41 -16.16
C ALA A 158 4.46 18.93 -16.04
N PHE A 159 3.83 18.73 -14.89
CA PHE A 159 2.47 19.21 -14.63
C PHE A 159 2.22 19.49 -13.15
N ARG A 160 1.31 20.44 -12.87
CA ARG A 160 0.86 20.74 -11.50
C ARG A 160 -0.08 19.65 -10.99
N ILE A 161 0.05 19.29 -9.73
CA ILE A 161 -0.83 18.35 -9.03
C ILE A 161 -1.43 19.00 -7.78
N GLY A 162 -2.72 18.74 -7.56
CA GLY A 162 -3.48 19.27 -6.43
C GLY A 162 -4.56 20.27 -6.85
N THR A 163 -5.36 20.67 -5.87
CA THR A 163 -6.41 21.68 -6.04
C THR A 163 -5.84 23.08 -5.96
N ILE A 164 -6.41 23.99 -6.74
CA ILE A 164 -6.07 25.42 -6.65
C ILE A 164 -6.50 25.91 -5.26
N GLY A 165 -5.58 26.55 -4.55
CA GLY A 165 -5.79 26.98 -3.17
C GLY A 165 -4.88 28.14 -2.79
N THR A 166 -4.69 28.34 -1.49
CA THR A 166 -3.86 29.44 -0.95
C THR A 166 -2.36 29.17 -1.07
N GLN A 167 -1.95 27.94 -1.36
CA GLN A 167 -0.55 27.57 -1.60
C GLN A 167 -0.33 27.14 -3.05
N PRO A 168 0.85 27.41 -3.63
CA PRO A 168 1.20 26.89 -4.94
C PRO A 168 1.20 25.35 -4.97
N ARG A 169 0.52 24.79 -5.96
CA ARG A 169 0.45 23.36 -6.26
C ARG A 169 1.83 22.82 -6.57
N ALA A 170 2.11 21.60 -6.11
CA ALA A 170 3.35 20.92 -6.44
C ALA A 170 3.40 20.58 -7.93
N ILE A 171 4.60 20.52 -8.51
CA ILE A 171 4.84 20.04 -9.86
C ILE A 171 5.39 18.62 -9.78
N ILE A 172 4.82 17.72 -10.58
CA ILE A 172 5.42 16.42 -10.86
C ILE A 172 6.21 16.56 -12.16
N VAL A 173 7.49 16.17 -12.11
CA VAL A 173 8.44 16.24 -13.22
C VAL A 173 8.91 14.84 -13.53
N GLU A 174 8.70 14.39 -14.75
CA GLU A 174 9.28 13.16 -15.28
C GLU A 174 10.54 13.51 -16.08
N LEU A 175 11.68 12.91 -15.73
CA LEU A 175 12.96 13.11 -16.41
C LEU A 175 13.22 11.95 -17.38
N ILE A 176 13.72 12.27 -18.58
CA ILE A 176 14.30 11.29 -19.51
C ILE A 176 15.76 11.09 -19.10
N GLN A 177 16.19 9.83 -19.00
CA GLN A 177 17.60 9.47 -18.88
C GLN A 177 18.16 9.07 -20.23
#